data_AF-A0A7Z1AER5-F1
#
_entry.id   AF-A0A7Z1AER5-F1
#
_cell.length_a   1.000
_cell.length_b   1.000
_cell.length_c   1.000
_cell.angle_alpha   90.00
_cell.angle_beta   90.00
_cell.angle_gamma   90.00
#
_symmetry.space_group_name_H-M   'P 1'
#
loop_
_entity.id
_entity.type
_entity.pdbx_description
1 polymer ?
#
loop_
_entity_poly.entity_id
_entity_poly.type
_entity_poly.pdbx_seq_one_letter_code
_entity_poly.pdbx_strand_id
1 'polypeptide(L)'
;MAATSELDRVSMLVLRYMRRPIFVLILVYAVGITGMALIPGKSADGNTEYMSLFHAFYFFTYTATTTGFGEIPNEFTDEQRLWAIFCL
;
A
#
# COMPACT_ATOMS: atom_id res chain seq x y z
N MET A 1 12.68 26.83 -31.96
CA MET A 1 11.38 26.18 -31.63
C MET A 1 11.52 24.65 -31.73
N ALA A 2 12.49 24.06 -31.00
CA ALA A 2 12.80 22.62 -31.08
C ALA A 2 12.85 21.94 -29.69
N ALA A 3 13.11 22.69 -28.62
CA ALA A 3 13.20 22.17 -27.26
C ALA A 3 11.86 21.61 -26.73
N THR A 4 10.72 22.19 -27.12
CA THR A 4 9.38 21.72 -26.70
C THR A 4 9.08 20.32 -27.24
N SER A 5 9.42 20.05 -28.51
CA SER A 5 9.23 18.74 -29.16
C SER A 5 9.98 17.60 -28.47
N GLU A 6 11.24 17.83 -28.07
CA GLU A 6 12.05 16.80 -27.41
C GLU A 6 11.55 16.52 -25.98
N LEU A 7 11.16 17.56 -25.23
CA LEU A 7 10.53 17.42 -23.91
C LEU A 7 9.19 16.67 -23.98
N ASP A 8 8.36 16.95 -24.99
CA ASP A 8 7.10 16.26 -25.21
C ASP A 8 7.33 14.77 -25.58
N ARG A 9 8.36 14.49 -26.38
CA ARG A 9 8.74 13.13 -26.75
C ARG A 9 9.23 12.32 -25.54
N VAL A 10 10.07 12.93 -24.71
CA VAL A 10 10.60 12.31 -23.49
C VAL A 10 9.47 12.06 -22.48
N SER A 11 8.60 13.04 -22.24
CA SER A 11 7.48 12.88 -21.31
C SER A 11 6.51 11.78 -21.77
N MET A 12 6.14 11.73 -23.05
CA MET A 12 5.33 10.63 -23.61
C MET A 12 6.00 9.26 -23.46
N LEU A 13 7.32 9.19 -23.68
CA LEU A 13 8.07 7.95 -23.52
C LEU A 13 8.07 7.48 -22.06
N VAL A 14 8.34 8.39 -21.12
CA VAL A 14 8.31 8.11 -19.68
C VAL A 14 6.93 7.64 -19.25
N LEU A 15 5.86 8.38 -19.59
CA LEU A 15 4.50 7.99 -19.24
C LEU A 15 4.10 6.61 -19.81
N ARG A 16 4.53 6.30 -21.04
CA ARG A 16 4.31 4.98 -21.66
C ARG A 16 5.02 3.86 -20.91
N TYR A 17 6.24 4.09 -20.44
CA TYR A 17 6.98 3.12 -19.64
C TYR A 17 6.49 3.03 -18.21
N MET A 18 6.01 4.12 -17.61
CA MET A 18 5.52 4.19 -16.24
C MET A 18 4.16 3.54 -16.05
N ARG A 19 3.39 3.32 -17.12
CA ARG A 19 2.10 2.64 -17.02
C ARG A 19 2.21 1.27 -16.36
N ARG A 20 3.15 0.42 -16.81
CA ARG A 20 3.35 -0.93 -16.25
C ARG A 20 3.71 -0.92 -14.75
N PRO A 21 4.75 -0.20 -14.29
CA PRO A 21 5.10 -0.13 -12.88
C PRO A 21 4.01 0.53 -12.02
N ILE A 22 3.30 1.54 -12.52
CA ILE A 22 2.15 2.11 -11.80
C ILE A 22 1.07 1.04 -11.58
N PHE A 23 0.75 0.23 -12.60
CA PHE A 23 -0.21 -0.86 -12.45
C PHE A 23 0.26 -1.92 -11.44
N VAL A 24 1.55 -2.27 -11.43
CA VAL A 24 2.11 -3.20 -10.44
C VAL A 24 1.95 -2.64 -9.03
N LEU A 25 2.27 -1.36 -8.82
CA LEU A 25 2.10 -0.70 -7.52
C LEU A 25 0.63 -0.70 -7.07
N ILE A 26 -0.30 -0.34 -7.97
CA ILE A 26 -1.74 -0.36 -7.67
C ILE A 26 -2.20 -1.77 -7.28
N LEU A 27 -1.72 -2.80 -7.97
CA LEU A 27 -2.11 -4.19 -7.69
C LEU A 27 -1.57 -4.66 -6.34
N VAL A 28 -0.29 -4.39 -6.05
CA VAL A 28 0.32 -4.72 -4.75
C VAL A 28 -0.43 -4.02 -3.61
N TYR A 29 -0.77 -2.74 -3.78
CA TYR A 29 -1.58 -2.01 -2.81
C TYR A 29 -2.98 -2.61 -2.64
N ALA A 30 -3.67 -2.89 -3.75
CA ALA A 30 -5.02 -3.45 -3.70
C ALA A 30 -5.05 -4.79 -2.98
N VAL A 31 -4.10 -5.68 -3.28
CA VAL A 31 -3.97 -6.99 -2.64
C VAL A 31 -3.54 -6.84 -1.18
N GLY A 32 -2.54 -6.00 -0.90
CA GLY A 32 -2.04 -5.74 0.44
C GLY A 32 -3.13 -5.23 1.38
N ILE A 33 -3.82 -4.14 0.99
CA ILE A 33 -4.92 -3.53 1.76
C ILE A 33 -6.06 -4.51 1.97
N THR A 34 -6.44 -5.26 0.91
CA THR A 34 -7.56 -6.21 0.99
C THR A 34 -7.23 -7.38 1.90
N GLY A 35 -6.04 -7.97 1.77
CA GLY A 35 -5.58 -9.02 2.68
C GLY A 35 -5.53 -8.54 4.13
N MET A 36 -5.07 -7.30 4.33
CA MET A 36 -4.95 -6.72 5.66
C MET A 36 -6.31 -6.49 6.34
N ALA A 37 -7.34 -6.15 5.57
CA ALA A 37 -8.71 -6.02 6.07
C ALA A 37 -9.40 -7.38 6.34
N LEU A 38 -8.94 -8.46 5.71
CA LEU A 38 -9.52 -9.80 5.83
C LEU A 38 -8.84 -10.67 6.89
N ILE A 39 -7.58 -10.41 7.25
CA ILE A 39 -6.89 -11.17 8.32
C ILE A 39 -7.47 -10.77 9.68
N PRO A 40 -7.87 -11.74 10.53
CA PRO A 40 -8.42 -11.46 11.85
C PRO A 40 -7.36 -10.79 12.74
N GLY A 41 -7.70 -9.60 13.24
CA GLY A 41 -6.96 -8.92 14.29
C GLY A 41 -7.50 -9.27 15.67
N LYS A 42 -6.88 -8.67 16.70
CA LYS A 42 -7.37 -8.74 18.09
C LYS A 42 -7.67 -7.35 18.62
N SER A 43 -8.82 -7.20 19.25
CA SER A 43 -9.19 -6.01 20.00
C SER A 43 -8.48 -5.96 21.35
N ALA A 44 -8.50 -4.79 22.00
CA ALA A 44 -7.93 -4.60 23.34
C ALA A 44 -8.53 -5.56 24.40
N ASP A 45 -9.80 -5.95 24.21
CA ASP A 45 -10.51 -6.90 25.07
C ASP A 45 -10.24 -8.38 24.72
N GLY A 46 -9.34 -8.65 23.77
CA GLY A 46 -8.96 -9.99 23.32
C GLY A 46 -9.92 -10.65 22.31
N ASN A 47 -11.00 -9.95 21.92
CA ASN A 47 -11.95 -10.41 20.91
C ASN A 47 -11.38 -10.31 19.50
N THR A 48 -11.83 -11.17 18.58
CA THR A 48 -11.47 -11.09 17.16
C THR A 48 -12.09 -9.85 16.53
N GLU A 49 -11.25 -8.98 15.97
CA GLU A 49 -11.69 -7.73 15.32
C GLU A 49 -10.99 -7.58 13.96
N TYR A 50 -11.75 -7.22 12.93
CA TYR A 50 -11.23 -7.02 11.59
C TYR A 50 -10.89 -5.55 11.35
N MET A 51 -9.75 -5.31 10.70
CA MET A 51 -9.39 -3.95 10.33
C MET A 51 -10.31 -3.42 9.22
N SER A 52 -10.88 -2.23 9.42
CA SER A 52 -11.62 -1.55 8.37
C SER A 52 -10.72 -1.24 7.17
N LEU A 53 -11.30 -1.26 5.96
CA LEU A 53 -10.59 -0.89 4.72
C LEU A 53 -9.91 0.48 4.82
N PHE A 54 -10.50 1.44 5.54
CA PHE A 54 -9.92 2.77 5.72
C PHE A 54 -8.65 2.75 6.58
N HIS A 55 -8.62 1.93 7.64
CA HIS A 55 -7.44 1.76 8.48
C HIS A 55 -6.34 1.00 7.74
N ALA A 56 -6.71 -0.05 6.98
CA ALA A 56 -5.78 -0.78 6.12
C ALA A 56 -5.13 0.13 5.07
N PHE A 57 -5.94 0.97 4.41
CA PHE A 57 -5.45 1.96 3.45
C PHE A 57 -4.52 2.99 4.10
N TYR A 58 -4.90 3.49 5.28
CA TYR A 58 -4.08 4.43 6.04
C TYR A 58 -2.72 3.83 6.43
N PHE A 59 -2.71 2.60 6.96
CA PHE A 59 -1.50 1.85 7.30
C PHE A 59 -0.53 1.71 6.11
N PHE A 60 -1.02 1.21 4.97
CA PHE A 60 -0.18 1.04 3.78
C PHE A 60 0.36 2.37 3.25
N THR A 61 -0.44 3.45 3.32
CA THR A 61 -0.04 4.76 2.79
C THR A 61 1.17 5.35 3.52
N TYR A 62 1.20 5.33 4.86
CA TYR A 62 2.37 5.86 5.60
C TYR A 62 3.52 4.86 5.70
N THR A 63 3.25 3.56 5.59
CA THR A 63 4.30 2.54 5.68
C THR A 63 5.11 2.49 4.39
N ALA A 64 4.45 2.60 3.24
CA ALA A 64 5.15 2.63 1.95
C ALA A 64 6.06 3.86 1.77
N THR A 65 5.74 4.99 2.43
CA THR A 65 6.63 6.16 2.47
C THR A 65 7.71 6.03 3.55
N THR A 66 7.84 4.86 4.18
CA THR A 66 8.80 4.56 5.26
C THR A 66 8.63 5.42 6.52
N THR A 67 7.44 6.00 6.73
CA THR A 67 7.14 6.83 7.90
C THR A 67 7.01 5.99 9.17
N GLY A 68 6.34 4.84 9.08
CA GLY A 68 6.33 3.82 10.13
C GLY A 68 5.73 4.21 11.48
N PHE A 69 4.48 4.69 11.52
CA PHE A 69 3.79 5.04 12.78
C PHE A 69 3.48 3.85 13.70
N GLY A 70 3.60 2.61 13.21
CA GLY A 70 3.39 1.39 14.01
C GLY A 70 1.96 0.86 13.99
N GLU A 71 1.64 -0.02 14.92
CA GLU A 71 0.42 -0.84 14.94
C GLU A 71 -0.71 -0.13 15.71
N ILE A 72 -1.37 0.81 15.04
CA ILE A 72 -2.49 1.59 15.57
C ILE A 72 -3.78 1.28 14.77
N PRO A 73 -4.95 1.12 15.43
CA PRO A 73 -5.23 1.43 16.84
C PRO A 73 -4.91 0.31 17.85
N ASN A 74 -4.80 -0.95 17.39
CA ASN A 74 -4.48 -2.11 18.21
C ASN A 74 -3.24 -2.83 17.65
N GLU A 75 -2.55 -3.58 18.50
CA GLU A 75 -1.39 -4.40 18.12
C GLU A 75 -1.79 -5.43 17.05
N PHE A 76 -0.95 -5.59 16.04
CA PHE A 76 -1.17 -6.54 14.96
C PHE A 76 -0.89 -7.96 15.44
N THR A 77 -1.67 -8.91 14.94
CA THR A 77 -1.37 -10.34 15.15
C THR A 77 -0.15 -10.76 14.32
N ASP A 78 0.47 -11.87 14.67
CA ASP A 78 1.63 -12.39 13.93
C ASP A 78 1.28 -12.67 12.45
N GLU A 79 0.04 -13.08 12.17
CA GLU A 79 -0.48 -13.26 10.81
C GLU A 79 -0.52 -11.94 10.05
N GLN A 80 -0.97 -10.87 10.71
CA GLN A 80 -1.03 -9.54 10.13
C GLN A 80 0.37 -8.97 9.86
N ARG A 81 1.32 -9.20 10.77
CA ARG A 81 2.73 -8.82 10.61
C ARG A 81 3.39 -9.57 9.45
N LEU A 82 3.17 -10.88 9.36
CA LEU A 82 3.70 -11.70 8.28
C LEU A 82 3.18 -11.22 6.91
N TRP A 83 1.88 -10.88 6.84
CA TRP A 83 1.28 -10.33 5.64
C TRP A 83 1.89 -8.97 5.26
N ALA A 84 2.07 -8.08 6.23
CA ALA A 84 2.71 -6.79 5.99
C ALA A 84 4.13 -6.95 5.43
N ILE A 85 4.95 -7.84 6.02
CA ILE A 85 6.31 -8.15 5.54
C ILE A 85 6.30 -8.73 4.11
N PHE A 86 5.28 -9.49 3.74
CA PHE A 86 5.18 -10.06 2.41
C PHE A 86 4.80 -9.02 1.34
N CYS A 87 3.99 -8.03 1.71
CA CYS A 87 3.48 -7.03 0.76
C CYS A 87 4.37 -5.79 0.60
N LEU A 88 5.20 -5.47 1.59
CA LEU A 88 6.03 -4.25 1.66
C LEU A 88 7.49 -4.56 1.33
#